data_AF-A0A4P7W3L7-F1
#
_entry.id   AF-A0A4P7W3L7-F1
#
_cell.length_a   1.000
_cell.length_b   1.000
_cell.length_c   1.000
_cell.angle_alpha   90.00
_cell.angle_beta   90.00
_cell.angle_gamma   90.00
#
_symmetry.space_group_name_H-M   'P 1'
#
loop_
_entity.id
_entity.type
_entity.pdbx_description
1 polymer ?
#
loop_
_entity_poly.entity_id
_entity_poly.type
_entity_poly.pdbx_seq_one_letter_code
_entity_poly.pdbx_strand_id
1 'polypeptide(L)'
;MKAKQDSLCLFFVQEKGNMRDNEIIFNRYGEKTIRKASEFFSFNILYHKLYTGQSIIHQSDFLVISDYWKVMEIRLVKSNGKDYIEYIGKGDKRYHRLSELNDLLEYNCYSSEEVTVKMIFDALEDNCTRSCVEMRLYDIYNIYR
;
A
#
# COMPACT_ATOMS: atom_id res chain seq x y z
N MET A 1 53.25 1.66 16.35
CA MET A 1 52.26 0.63 16.72
C MET A 1 51.13 0.64 15.70
N LYS A 2 51.05 -0.38 14.84
CA LYS A 2 49.96 -0.55 13.86
C LYS A 2 48.85 -1.38 14.54
N ALA A 3 47.66 -0.81 14.68
CA ALA A 3 46.49 -1.60 15.07
C ALA A 3 45.98 -2.35 13.82
N LYS A 4 46.05 -3.67 13.87
CA LYS A 4 45.24 -4.56 13.04
C LYS A 4 43.78 -4.39 13.48
N GLN A 5 42.88 -4.12 12.54
CA GLN A 5 41.46 -4.27 12.77
C GLN A 5 40.94 -5.30 11.78
N ASP A 6 40.95 -6.55 12.24
CA ASP A 6 40.43 -7.70 11.52
C ASP A 6 38.90 -7.62 11.45
N SER A 7 38.40 -7.55 10.21
CA SER A 7 37.26 -8.29 9.66
C SER A 7 36.01 -8.51 10.54
N LEU A 8 34.91 -7.85 10.15
CA LEU A 8 33.57 -8.43 10.22
C LEU A 8 32.83 -8.10 8.91
N CYS A 9 33.05 -8.99 7.94
CA CYS A 9 32.20 -9.15 6.78
C CYS A 9 30.82 -9.62 7.26
N LEU A 10 29.85 -8.70 7.38
CA LEU A 10 28.44 -9.09 7.28
C LEU A 10 28.09 -9.18 5.80
N PHE A 11 28.31 -10.37 5.24
CA PHE A 11 27.63 -10.78 4.02
C PHE A 11 26.15 -10.93 4.34
N PHE A 12 25.34 -9.91 4.05
CA PHE A 12 23.94 -10.17 3.78
C PHE A 12 23.90 -10.92 2.44
N VAL A 13 23.77 -12.23 2.53
CA VAL A 13 23.32 -13.06 1.41
C VAL A 13 21.94 -12.53 1.05
N GLN A 14 21.92 -11.65 0.05
CA GLN A 14 20.72 -11.30 -0.67
C GLN A 14 20.34 -12.59 -1.40
N GLU A 15 19.44 -13.38 -0.81
CA GLU A 15 18.70 -14.40 -1.57
C GLU A 15 17.93 -13.65 -2.66
N LYS A 16 18.60 -13.39 -3.78
CA LYS A 16 17.97 -13.06 -5.04
C LYS A 16 17.23 -14.32 -5.51
N GLY A 17 16.10 -14.58 -4.88
CA GLY A 17 14.99 -15.14 -5.62
C GLY A 17 14.75 -14.18 -6.78
N ASN A 18 14.87 -14.69 -8.01
CA ASN A 18 14.46 -13.97 -9.21
C ASN A 18 12.97 -13.64 -9.06
N MET A 19 12.64 -12.51 -8.42
CA MET A 19 11.33 -11.91 -8.58
C MET A 19 11.18 -11.66 -10.07
N ARG A 20 10.18 -12.29 -10.68
CA ARG A 20 9.84 -12.00 -12.08
C ARG A 20 9.41 -10.53 -12.11
N ASP A 21 9.62 -9.82 -13.21
CA ASP A 21 9.52 -8.34 -13.28
C ASP A 21 8.19 -7.73 -12.79
N ASN A 22 7.17 -8.56 -12.53
CA ASN A 22 5.80 -8.18 -12.18
C ASN A 22 5.27 -8.94 -10.94
N GLU A 23 6.10 -9.26 -9.95
CA GLU A 23 5.65 -9.80 -8.67
C GLU A 23 5.66 -8.71 -7.60
N ILE A 24 4.64 -8.69 -6.74
CA ILE A 24 4.56 -7.81 -5.56
C ILE A 24 4.48 -8.70 -4.31
N ILE A 25 5.30 -8.39 -3.32
CA ILE A 25 5.22 -8.99 -1.98
C ILE A 25 4.17 -8.22 -1.18
N PHE A 26 3.11 -8.90 -0.77
CA PHE A 26 2.16 -8.40 0.22
C PHE A 26 2.56 -8.92 1.58
N ASN A 27 2.85 -8.03 2.52
CA ASN A 27 3.31 -8.37 3.85
C ASN A 27 2.30 -7.89 4.90
N ARG A 28 1.50 -8.82 5.40
CA ARG A 28 0.47 -8.57 6.41
C ARG A 28 1.05 -8.85 7.79
N TYR A 29 1.44 -7.80 8.52
CA TYR A 29 1.98 -7.89 9.88
C TYR A 29 3.13 -8.91 10.06
N GLY A 30 3.98 -9.06 9.03
CA GLY A 30 5.10 -10.01 9.01
C GLY A 30 4.82 -11.27 8.17
N GLU A 31 3.56 -11.59 7.88
CA GLU A 31 3.18 -12.70 7.01
C GLU A 31 3.26 -12.29 5.54
N LYS A 32 4.09 -12.99 4.75
CA LYS A 32 4.36 -12.62 3.36
C LYS A 32 3.62 -13.51 2.38
N THR A 33 2.98 -12.87 1.42
CA THR A 33 2.33 -13.48 0.27
C THR A 33 2.89 -12.86 -1.01
N ILE A 34 3.26 -13.68 -1.98
CA ILE A 34 3.74 -13.21 -3.27
C ILE A 34 2.57 -13.29 -4.27
N ARG A 35 2.27 -12.18 -4.92
CA ARG A 35 1.26 -12.11 -5.99
C ARG A 35 1.90 -11.67 -7.28
N LYS A 36 1.46 -12.25 -8.39
CA LYS A 36 1.74 -11.70 -9.71
C LYS A 36 0.86 -10.49 -9.92
N ALA A 37 1.46 -9.36 -10.25
CA ALA A 37 0.79 -8.10 -10.52
C ALA A 37 0.79 -7.78 -12.02
N SER A 38 -0.06 -6.83 -12.43
CA SER A 38 0.02 -6.20 -13.74
C SER A 38 1.27 -5.30 -13.82
N GLU A 39 1.87 -5.21 -15.01
CA GLU A 39 2.96 -4.26 -15.33
C GLU A 39 2.54 -2.79 -15.14
N PHE A 40 1.24 -2.54 -15.28
CA PHE A 40 0.59 -1.24 -15.17
C PHE A 40 -0.35 -1.19 -13.97
N PHE A 41 -0.03 -1.92 -12.91
CA PHE A 41 -0.83 -1.90 -11.69
C PHE A 41 -0.75 -0.51 -11.04
N SER A 42 -1.87 0.18 -11.04
CA SER A 42 -2.15 1.35 -10.23
C SER A 42 -3.48 1.16 -9.52
N PHE A 43 -3.63 1.77 -8.36
CA PHE A 43 -4.82 1.64 -7.54
C PHE A 43 -5.22 3.00 -6.97
N ASN A 44 -6.41 3.44 -7.34
CA ASN A 44 -7.03 4.67 -6.88
C ASN A 44 -8.28 4.36 -6.07
N ILE A 45 -8.46 5.09 -4.98
CA ILE A 45 -9.69 5.10 -4.21
C ILE A 45 -10.53 6.28 -4.67
N LEU A 46 -11.77 6.01 -5.08
CA LEU A 46 -12.75 7.04 -5.37
C LEU A 46 -13.55 7.37 -4.11
N TYR A 47 -13.68 8.65 -3.80
CA TYR A 47 -14.39 9.11 -2.60
C TYR A 47 -15.15 10.41 -2.86
N HIS A 48 -16.15 10.66 -2.03
CA HIS A 48 -16.94 11.88 -2.07
C HIS A 48 -16.60 12.74 -0.86
N LYS A 49 -16.23 14.01 -1.09
CA LYS A 49 -16.00 14.96 -0.01
C LYS A 49 -17.34 15.29 0.66
N LEU A 50 -17.55 14.80 1.87
CA LEU A 50 -18.77 15.05 2.67
C LEU A 50 -18.99 16.55 2.97
N TYR A 51 -17.93 17.38 2.92
CA TYR A 51 -17.94 18.79 3.32
C TYR A 51 -18.01 19.79 2.16
N THR A 52 -18.75 19.50 1.09
CA THR A 52 -19.12 20.56 0.14
C THR A 52 -20.53 21.01 0.45
N GLY A 53 -20.69 22.17 1.10
CA GLY A 53 -22.00 22.81 1.35
C GLY A 53 -22.69 23.30 0.07
N GLN A 54 -22.37 22.69 -1.07
CA GLN A 54 -22.86 23.02 -2.40
C GLN A 54 -23.41 21.74 -3.02
N SER A 55 -24.54 21.88 -3.72
CA SER A 55 -25.44 20.84 -4.19
C SER A 55 -24.88 19.86 -5.23
N ILE A 56 -23.54 19.74 -5.36
CA ILE A 56 -22.86 18.88 -6.32
C ILE A 56 -21.76 18.11 -5.58
N ILE A 57 -22.00 16.82 -5.32
CA ILE A 57 -21.00 15.94 -4.71
C ILE A 57 -20.01 15.52 -5.80
N HIS A 58 -18.90 16.25 -5.93
CA HIS A 58 -17.81 15.85 -6.82
C HIS A 58 -17.11 14.59 -6.31
N GLN A 59 -16.95 13.59 -7.17
CA GLN A 59 -16.11 12.42 -6.90
C GLN A 59 -14.64 12.82 -7.03
N SER A 60 -13.88 12.68 -5.95
CA SER A 60 -12.43 12.84 -5.91
C SER A 60 -11.77 11.45 -5.94
N ASP A 61 -10.49 11.41 -6.30
CA ASP A 61 -9.66 10.22 -6.31
C ASP A 61 -8.43 10.38 -5.41
N PHE A 62 -7.99 9.28 -4.81
CA PHE A 62 -6.78 9.19 -4.02
C PHE A 62 -5.92 8.04 -4.52
N LEU A 63 -4.74 8.37 -5.05
CA LEU A 63 -3.78 7.42 -5.58
C LEU A 63 -3.07 6.69 -4.43
N VAL A 64 -3.36 5.41 -4.28
CA VAL A 64 -2.75 4.55 -3.25
C VAL A 64 -1.45 3.95 -3.75
N ILE A 65 -1.43 3.44 -4.98
CA ILE A 65 -0.25 2.86 -5.64
C ILE A 65 -0.22 3.31 -7.10
N SER A 66 0.93 3.79 -7.58
CA SER A 66 1.17 4.07 -9.00
C SER A 66 2.07 3.02 -9.64
N ASP A 67 1.80 2.70 -10.90
CA ASP A 67 2.64 1.86 -11.75
C ASP A 67 4.04 2.49 -11.98
N TYR A 68 4.14 3.82 -11.87
CA TYR A 68 5.41 4.55 -11.94
C TYR A 68 6.34 4.19 -10.79
N TRP A 69 5.81 3.85 -9.60
CA TRP A 69 6.61 3.55 -8.42
C TRP A 69 7.31 2.18 -8.48
N LYS A 70 6.93 1.33 -9.46
CA LYS A 70 7.47 -0.02 -9.63
C LYS A 70 7.56 -0.77 -8.31
N VAL A 71 6.44 -0.81 -7.58
CA VAL A 71 6.36 -1.32 -6.21
C VAL A 71 6.79 -2.80 -6.16
N MET A 72 7.66 -3.13 -5.21
CA MET A 72 8.14 -4.48 -4.97
C MET A 72 7.49 -5.13 -3.75
N GLU A 73 7.23 -4.34 -2.71
CA GLU A 73 6.58 -4.82 -1.49
C GLU A 73 5.62 -3.77 -0.95
N ILE A 74 4.44 -4.21 -0.52
CA ILE A 74 3.43 -3.45 0.20
C ILE A 74 3.24 -4.11 1.55
N ARG A 75 3.28 -3.33 2.63
CA ARG A 75 3.17 -3.80 4.01
C ARG A 75 1.94 -3.22 4.67
N LEU A 76 1.18 -4.06 5.35
CA LEU A 76 0.24 -3.66 6.39
C LEU A 76 0.98 -3.77 7.73
N VAL A 77 1.22 -2.62 8.36
CA VAL A 77 1.93 -2.54 9.65
C VAL A 77 1.04 -1.91 10.71
N LYS A 78 1.28 -2.27 11.97
CA LYS A 78 0.61 -1.67 13.11
C LYS A 78 1.58 -0.77 13.88
N SER A 79 1.20 0.48 14.11
CA SER A 79 1.99 1.46 14.87
C SER A 79 1.05 2.22 15.81
N ASN A 80 1.37 2.27 17.10
CA ASN A 80 0.54 2.92 18.12
C ASN A 80 -0.94 2.48 18.11
N GLY A 81 -1.20 1.20 17.84
CA GLY A 81 -2.55 0.63 17.77
C GLY A 81 -3.33 0.94 16.48
N LYS A 82 -2.80 1.77 15.58
CA LYS A 82 -3.38 2.07 14.26
C LYS A 82 -2.69 1.28 13.15
N ASP A 83 -3.44 0.94 12.12
CA ASP A 83 -2.92 0.28 10.91
C ASP A 83 -2.43 1.31 9.88
N TYR A 84 -1.36 0.96 9.18
CA TYR A 84 -0.75 1.78 8.13
C TYR A 84 -0.35 0.91 6.96
N ILE A 85 -0.45 1.47 5.75
CA ILE A 85 0.16 0.89 4.55
C ILE A 85 1.50 1.58 4.32
N GLU A 86 2.53 0.76 4.11
CA GLU A 86 3.86 1.18 3.69
C GLU A 86 4.23 0.45 2.40
N TYR A 87 5.02 1.07 1.52
CA TYR A 87 5.48 0.42 0.29
C TYR A 87 6.95 0.73 0.00
N ILE A 88 7.60 -0.13 -0.79
CA ILE A 88 8.95 0.11 -1.31
C ILE A 88 8.98 -0.12 -2.81
N GLY A 89 9.54 0.84 -3.55
CA GLY A 89 9.70 0.79 -5.00
C GLY A 89 10.97 0.06 -5.45
N LYS A 90 11.01 -0.37 -6.72
CA LYS A 90 12.19 -0.97 -7.35
C LYS A 90 13.32 0.04 -7.39
N GLY A 91 14.47 -0.32 -6.82
CA GLY A 91 15.64 0.56 -6.70
C GLY A 91 15.61 1.49 -5.49
N ASP A 92 14.52 1.49 -4.70
CA ASP A 92 14.47 2.17 -3.41
C ASP A 92 15.07 1.29 -2.30
N LYS A 93 15.55 1.95 -1.24
CA LYS A 93 16.10 1.33 -0.04
C LYS A 93 15.24 1.54 1.20
N ARG A 94 14.15 2.33 1.13
CA ARG A 94 13.31 2.67 2.28
C ARG A 94 11.83 2.49 1.97
N TYR A 95 11.06 2.22 3.03
CA TYR A 95 9.61 2.20 2.94
C TYR A 95 9.07 3.63 3.01
N HIS A 96 8.08 3.89 2.16
CA HIS A 96 7.24 5.09 2.18
C HIS A 96 5.92 4.76 2.85
N ARG A 97 5.50 5.59 3.79
CA ARG A 97 4.22 5.45 4.47
C ARG A 97 3.17 6.27 3.75
N LEU A 98 2.00 5.68 3.51
CA LEU A 98 0.83 6.39 3.00
C LEU A 98 0.09 7.11 4.14
N SER A 99 0.71 8.17 4.69
CA SER A 99 0.16 8.90 5.83
C SER A 99 -1.19 9.54 5.53
N GLU A 100 -1.35 10.09 4.33
CA GLU A 100 -2.57 10.78 3.89
C GLU A 100 -3.78 9.85 3.77
N LEU A 101 -3.57 8.53 3.66
CA LEU A 101 -4.67 7.56 3.58
C LEU A 101 -5.49 7.56 4.88
N ASN A 102 -4.83 7.58 6.04
CA ASN A 102 -5.52 7.61 7.32
C ASN A 102 -6.31 8.92 7.48
N ASP A 103 -5.70 10.05 7.12
CA ASP A 103 -6.39 11.35 7.14
C ASP A 103 -7.63 11.31 6.23
N LEU A 104 -7.49 10.77 5.01
CA LEU A 104 -8.60 10.60 4.07
C LEU A 104 -9.74 9.77 4.67
N LEU A 105 -9.43 8.64 5.30
CA LEU A 105 -10.43 7.79 5.93
C LEU A 105 -11.11 8.51 7.10
N GLU A 106 -10.34 9.19 7.97
CA GLU A 106 -10.88 9.98 9.08
C GLU A 106 -11.82 11.11 8.61
N TYR A 107 -11.49 11.80 7.51
CA TYR A 107 -12.32 12.90 6.98
C TYR A 107 -13.57 12.46 6.21
N ASN A 108 -13.55 11.29 5.58
CA ASN A 108 -14.63 10.85 4.67
C ASN A 108 -15.48 9.70 5.22
N CYS A 109 -15.10 9.08 6.34
CA CYS A 109 -15.80 7.92 6.91
C CYS A 109 -16.46 8.21 8.26
N TYR A 110 -17.01 9.41 8.50
CA TYR A 110 -17.66 9.82 9.77
C TYR A 110 -18.95 9.03 10.17
N SER A 111 -19.25 7.89 9.55
CA SER A 111 -20.46 7.08 9.83
C SER A 111 -20.08 5.65 10.22
N SER A 112 -20.98 4.92 10.88
CA SER A 112 -20.81 3.55 11.44
C SER A 112 -20.42 2.43 10.44
N GLU A 113 -20.09 2.78 9.20
CA GLU A 113 -19.66 1.93 8.10
C GLU A 113 -18.23 2.32 7.65
N GLU A 114 -17.26 2.16 8.55
CA GLU A 114 -15.89 2.68 8.36
C GLU A 114 -15.02 1.72 7.55
N VAL A 115 -14.54 2.19 6.39
CA VAL A 115 -13.45 1.52 5.66
C VAL A 115 -12.17 1.61 6.48
N THR A 116 -11.54 0.48 6.75
CA THR A 116 -10.26 0.43 7.47
C THR A 116 -9.09 0.36 6.50
N VAL A 117 -7.89 0.75 6.95
CA VAL A 117 -6.64 0.57 6.20
C VAL A 117 -6.40 -0.88 5.82
N LYS A 118 -6.79 -1.82 6.69
CA LYS A 118 -6.74 -3.26 6.39
C LYS A 118 -7.60 -3.62 5.18
N MET A 119 -8.81 -3.07 5.08
CA MET A 119 -9.69 -3.32 3.93
C MET A 119 -9.12 -2.75 2.62
N ILE A 120 -8.46 -1.59 2.68
CA ILE A 120 -7.71 -1.05 1.54
C ILE A 120 -6.56 -1.99 1.15
N PHE A 121 -5.82 -2.53 2.13
CA PHE A 121 -4.75 -3.48 1.87
C PHE A 121 -5.27 -4.77 1.24
N ASP A 122 -6.37 -5.31 1.74
CA ASP A 122 -7.02 -6.50 1.20
C ASP A 122 -7.49 -6.24 -0.26
N ALA A 123 -8.04 -5.04 -0.54
CA ALA A 123 -8.41 -4.63 -1.90
C ALA A 123 -7.22 -4.48 -2.86
N LEU A 124 -6.08 -3.97 -2.39
CA LEU A 124 -4.83 -3.91 -3.16
C LEU A 124 -4.35 -5.31 -3.54
N GLU A 125 -4.35 -6.24 -2.58
CA GLU A 125 -3.90 -7.61 -2.79
C GLU A 125 -4.75 -8.33 -3.85
N ASP A 126 -6.08 -8.24 -3.71
CA ASP A 126 -7.02 -8.93 -4.60
C ASP A 126 -7.07 -8.36 -6.02
N ASN A 127 -6.72 -7.07 -6.19
CA ASN A 127 -6.81 -6.40 -7.50
C ASN A 127 -5.47 -6.20 -8.19
N CYS A 128 -4.35 -6.65 -7.61
CA CYS A 128 -3.01 -6.39 -8.15
C CYS A 128 -2.76 -6.98 -9.55
N THR A 129 -3.53 -7.98 -9.98
CA THR A 129 -3.44 -8.56 -11.33
C THR A 129 -4.06 -7.69 -12.42
N ARG A 130 -4.82 -6.65 -12.05
CA ARG A 130 -5.52 -5.75 -12.98
C ARG A 130 -4.67 -4.51 -13.23
N SER A 131 -4.81 -3.90 -14.40
CA SER A 131 -4.26 -2.57 -14.68
C SER A 131 -5.25 -1.49 -14.27
N CYS A 132 -4.76 -0.35 -13.79
CA CYS A 132 -5.56 0.86 -13.49
C CYS A 132 -6.88 0.57 -12.75
N VAL A 133 -6.77 0.24 -11.47
CA VAL A 133 -7.91 -0.10 -10.62
C VAL A 133 -8.44 1.15 -9.95
N GLU A 134 -9.74 1.39 -10.07
CA GLU A 134 -10.46 2.42 -9.34
C GLU A 134 -11.57 1.78 -8.53
N MET A 135 -11.62 2.05 -7.22
CA MET A 135 -12.65 1.50 -6.32
C MET A 135 -13.23 2.57 -5.42
N ARG A 136 -14.56 2.63 -5.29
CA ARG A 136 -15.19 3.56 -4.37
C ARG A 136 -14.98 3.08 -2.93
N LEU A 137 -14.79 4.00 -1.98
CA LEU A 137 -14.76 3.65 -0.54
C LEU A 137 -15.96 2.79 -0.14
N TYR A 138 -17.15 3.13 -0.63
CA TYR A 138 -18.38 2.36 -0.39
C TYR A 138 -18.29 0.91 -0.91
N ASP A 139 -17.72 0.71 -2.09
CA ASP A 139 -17.58 -0.63 -2.67
C ASP A 139 -16.56 -1.46 -1.86
N ILE A 140 -15.47 -0.82 -1.43
CA ILE A 140 -14.47 -1.46 -0.56
C ILE A 140 -15.10 -1.86 0.78
N TYR A 141 -15.91 -0.99 1.38
CA TYR A 141 -16.63 -1.33 2.61
C TYR A 141 -17.48 -2.59 2.44
N ASN A 142 -18.30 -2.65 1.38
CA ASN A 142 -19.22 -3.76 1.18
C ASN A 142 -18.55 -5.08 0.83
N ILE A 143 -17.41 -5.05 0.12
CA ILE A 143 -16.70 -6.26 -0.32
C ILE A 143 -15.81 -6.83 0.80
N TYR A 144 -15.16 -5.98 1.59
CA TYR A 144 -14.07 -6.39 2.49
C TYR A 144 -14.39 -6.26 4.00
N ARG A 145 -15.65 -5.98 4.38
CA ARG A 145 -16.07 -5.89 5.80
C ARG A 145 -16.12 -7.23 6.50
#